data_AF-A0A022XHP3-F1
#
_entry.id   AF-A0A022XHP3-F1
#
_cell.length_a   1.000
_cell.length_b   1.000
_cell.length_c   1.000
_cell.angle_alpha   90.00
_cell.angle_beta   90.00
_cell.angle_gamma   90.00
#
_symmetry.space_group_name_H-M   'P 1'
#
loop_
_entity.id
_entity.type
_entity.pdbx_description
1 polymer ?
#
loop_
_entity_poly.entity_id
_entity_poly.type
_entity_poly.pdbx_seq_one_letter_code
_entity_poly.pdbx_strand_id
1 'polypeptide(L)'
;MFSIRSLTRSVPRTLSRSIATSAARPLQRSAFFQPTWKLMSRPSYAPFSTSRPRFEAAGQVDVELAAKFQEELALETESGETEELPESVKYFLDNGPFEIIDKAGEEEVVLTRKFGDENIRVSFTIADLQNINPEEDFADSALQEELEMDQSRSNKDASPEENIDEQPLEPGYLARVDVTIEKPGKGAMHVDAVARDGLIQIENVSYFSKAELATAETPDKEWERQSLYAGPPFGNLDEELQTLIERYLDERGIDTALASFVPDYIDFKEQREYVRWLGNLKGFVGNN
;
A
#
# COMPACT_ATOMS: atom_id res chain seq x y z
N MET A 1 -18.74 -34.02 27.55
CA MET A 1 -19.36 -35.12 26.78
C MET A 1 -19.51 -34.66 25.34
N PHE A 2 -18.76 -35.28 24.43
CA PHE A 2 -18.67 -34.92 23.02
C PHE A 2 -19.92 -35.34 22.24
N SER A 3 -20.43 -34.47 21.37
CA SER A 3 -21.36 -34.87 20.31
C SER A 3 -20.84 -34.33 18.97
N ILE A 4 -20.38 -35.28 18.14
CA ILE A 4 -19.93 -35.08 16.78
C ILE A 4 -21.16 -35.13 15.88
N ARG A 5 -21.35 -34.15 15.00
CA ARG A 5 -22.24 -34.27 13.84
C ARG A 5 -21.48 -33.93 12.57
N SER A 6 -21.14 -34.99 11.85
CA SER A 6 -20.70 -34.98 10.47
C SER A 6 -21.92 -34.88 9.54
N LEU A 7 -21.83 -34.03 8.52
CA LEU A 7 -22.73 -34.06 7.36
C LEU A 7 -21.88 -33.97 6.09
N THR A 8 -21.82 -35.08 5.37
CA THR A 8 -21.24 -35.18 4.03
C THR A 8 -22.30 -34.81 2.99
N ARG A 9 -21.95 -33.97 2.01
CA ARG A 9 -22.83 -33.66 0.87
C ARG A 9 -22.10 -34.04 -0.42
N SER A 10 -22.55 -35.13 -1.04
CA SER A 10 -22.07 -35.66 -2.32
C SER A 10 -22.64 -34.87 -3.50
N VAL A 11 -21.81 -34.57 -4.49
CA VAL A 11 -22.21 -33.96 -5.78
C VAL A 11 -22.11 -35.01 -6.88
N PRO A 12 -23.14 -35.23 -7.72
CA PRO A 12 -22.97 -36.00 -8.93
C PRO A 12 -22.55 -35.11 -10.10
N ARG A 13 -21.39 -35.41 -10.70
CA ARG A 13 -20.99 -34.95 -12.03
C ARG A 13 -21.80 -35.72 -13.07
N THR A 14 -22.44 -35.04 -14.01
CA THR A 14 -22.99 -35.68 -15.21
C THR A 14 -22.24 -35.17 -16.44
N LEU A 15 -21.56 -36.09 -17.11
CA LEU A 15 -21.02 -35.93 -18.46
C LEU A 15 -22.04 -36.57 -19.41
N SER A 16 -22.49 -35.85 -20.43
CA SER A 16 -23.26 -36.43 -21.53
C SER A 16 -22.46 -36.30 -22.82
N ARG A 17 -21.87 -37.42 -23.26
CA ARG A 17 -21.26 -37.57 -24.58
C ARG A 17 -22.07 -38.65 -25.31
N SER A 18 -22.85 -38.27 -26.31
CA SER A 18 -23.60 -39.20 -27.15
C SER A 18 -22.79 -39.58 -28.38
N ILE A 19 -22.59 -40.89 -28.55
CA ILE A 19 -22.11 -41.54 -29.76
C ILE A 19 -23.31 -42.30 -30.33
N ALA A 20 -23.62 -42.12 -31.61
CA ALA A 20 -24.45 -43.05 -32.36
C ALA A 20 -23.93 -43.18 -33.79
N THR A 21 -23.70 -44.43 -34.18
CA THR A 21 -23.18 -44.89 -35.46
C THR A 21 -24.30 -45.39 -36.38
N SER A 22 -24.23 -44.95 -37.65
CA SER A 22 -24.60 -45.59 -38.93
C SER A 22 -25.83 -46.50 -39.10
N ALA A 23 -26.57 -46.27 -40.19
CA ALA A 23 -26.97 -47.34 -41.13
C ALA A 23 -27.28 -46.80 -42.55
N ALA A 24 -27.21 -47.71 -43.52
CA ALA A 24 -26.99 -47.58 -44.97
C ALA A 24 -28.10 -46.98 -45.87
N ARG A 25 -27.70 -46.71 -47.13
CA ARG A 25 -28.51 -46.34 -48.32
C ARG A 25 -29.31 -47.54 -48.89
N PRO A 26 -30.29 -47.28 -49.77
CA PRO A 26 -30.03 -47.49 -51.21
C PRO A 26 -30.61 -46.41 -52.15
N LEU A 27 -30.31 -46.56 -53.44
CA LEU A 27 -30.42 -45.60 -54.56
C LEU A 27 -31.66 -45.86 -55.45
N GLN A 28 -32.03 -44.85 -56.26
CA GLN A 28 -32.94 -44.82 -57.45
C GLN A 28 -34.45 -44.71 -57.15
N ARG A 29 -35.30 -43.98 -57.91
CA ARG A 29 -35.26 -43.36 -59.24
C ARG A 29 -36.33 -42.23 -59.33
N SER A 30 -36.34 -41.51 -60.43
CA SER A 30 -37.02 -40.23 -60.76
C SER A 30 -38.54 -40.21 -61.04
N ALA A 31 -39.11 -39.00 -60.86
CA ALA A 31 -40.30 -38.36 -61.49
C ALA A 31 -41.68 -38.71 -60.88
N PHE A 32 -42.67 -37.83 -60.68
CA PHE A 32 -43.07 -36.53 -61.28
C PHE A 32 -43.85 -35.63 -60.27
N PHE A 33 -43.79 -34.31 -60.53
CA PHE A 33 -44.67 -33.19 -60.15
C PHE A 33 -45.74 -33.32 -59.04
N GLN A 34 -45.63 -32.46 -58.01
CA GLN A 34 -46.71 -31.56 -57.52
C GLN A 34 -46.12 -30.32 -56.83
N PRO A 35 -46.68 -29.10 -57.00
CA PRO A 35 -46.22 -27.91 -56.31
C PRO A 35 -46.83 -27.87 -54.91
N THR A 36 -46.07 -28.25 -53.89
CA THR A 36 -46.39 -27.85 -52.52
C THR A 36 -46.13 -26.35 -52.42
N TRP A 37 -47.18 -25.60 -52.11
CA TRP A 37 -47.07 -24.17 -51.83
C TRP A 37 -46.13 -24.04 -50.63
N LYS A 38 -44.88 -23.65 -50.91
CA LYS A 38 -43.90 -23.35 -49.87
C LYS A 38 -44.49 -22.20 -49.07
N LEU A 39 -44.86 -22.46 -47.81
CA LEU A 39 -45.01 -21.37 -46.85
C LEU A 39 -43.71 -20.57 -46.93
N MET A 40 -43.79 -19.33 -47.38
CA MET A 40 -42.69 -18.39 -47.26
C MET A 40 -42.29 -18.35 -45.78
N SER A 41 -41.05 -18.75 -45.47
CA SER A 41 -40.48 -18.46 -44.17
C SER A 41 -40.41 -16.95 -44.05
N ARG A 42 -41.27 -16.36 -43.21
CA ARG A 42 -41.12 -14.96 -42.83
C ARG A 42 -39.73 -14.79 -42.21
N PRO A 43 -38.92 -13.79 -42.60
CA PRO A 43 -37.72 -13.48 -41.87
C PRO A 43 -38.13 -13.05 -40.45
N SER A 44 -37.77 -13.86 -39.46
CA SER A 44 -37.80 -13.46 -38.05
C SER A 44 -36.66 -12.44 -37.86
N TYR A 45 -36.97 -11.16 -38.01
CA TYR A 45 -36.07 -10.11 -37.53
C TYR A 45 -35.88 -10.30 -36.03
N ALA A 46 -34.62 -10.29 -35.58
CA ALA A 46 -34.33 -10.25 -34.16
C ALA A 46 -35.03 -9.01 -33.57
N PRO A 47 -35.82 -9.13 -32.49
CA PRO A 47 -36.33 -7.94 -31.82
C PRO A 47 -35.14 -7.20 -31.23
N PHE A 48 -34.69 -6.15 -31.89
CA PHE A 48 -33.75 -5.21 -31.28
C PHE A 48 -34.49 -4.58 -30.09
N SER A 49 -34.02 -4.88 -28.88
CA SER A 49 -34.54 -4.24 -27.68
C SER A 49 -34.20 -2.76 -27.74
N THR A 50 -35.19 -1.91 -28.00
CA THR A 50 -35.06 -0.45 -28.00
C THR A 50 -35.28 0.16 -26.61
N SER A 51 -35.36 -0.66 -25.56
CA SER A 51 -35.42 -0.15 -24.19
C SER A 51 -34.09 0.52 -23.86
N ARG A 52 -34.07 1.85 -23.83
CA ARG A 52 -33.00 2.57 -23.14
C ARG A 52 -33.00 2.06 -21.69
N PRO A 53 -31.84 1.66 -21.13
CA PRO A 53 -31.79 1.35 -19.71
C PRO A 53 -32.29 2.59 -18.95
N ARG A 54 -33.34 2.41 -18.15
CA ARG A 54 -33.74 3.41 -17.16
C ARG A 54 -32.95 3.07 -15.92
N PHE A 55 -31.80 3.71 -15.77
CA PHE A 55 -31.13 3.76 -14.47
C PHE A 55 -32.00 4.61 -13.55
N GLU A 56 -32.06 4.21 -12.28
CA GLU A 56 -32.67 5.03 -11.24
C GLU A 56 -31.89 6.33 -11.13
N ALA A 57 -32.58 7.46 -10.94
CA ALA A 57 -31.89 8.73 -10.76
C ALA A 57 -31.12 8.71 -9.43
N ALA A 58 -30.04 9.50 -9.36
CA ALA A 58 -29.27 9.70 -8.13
C ALA A 58 -30.20 9.92 -6.93
N GLY A 59 -29.96 9.18 -5.84
CA GLY A 59 -30.64 9.41 -4.57
C GLY A 59 -30.32 10.80 -4.04
N GLN A 60 -31.17 11.36 -3.18
CA GLN A 60 -30.93 12.67 -2.58
C GLN A 60 -29.59 12.73 -1.84
N VAL A 61 -29.21 11.64 -1.16
CA VAL A 61 -27.94 11.51 -0.43
C VAL A 61 -26.74 11.55 -1.37
N ASP A 62 -26.86 11.01 -2.59
CA ASP A 62 -25.75 11.00 -3.56
C ASP A 62 -25.39 12.43 -3.97
N VAL A 63 -26.40 13.28 -4.16
CA VAL A 63 -26.21 14.70 -4.51
C VAL A 63 -25.56 15.46 -3.35
N GLU A 64 -26.05 15.26 -2.13
CA GLU A 64 -25.51 15.90 -0.93
C GLU A 64 -24.05 15.46 -0.66
N LEU A 65 -23.77 14.17 -0.79
CA LEU A 65 -22.44 13.60 -0.58
C LEU A 65 -21.45 14.04 -1.66
N ALA A 66 -21.86 14.06 -2.94
CA ALA A 66 -21.02 14.57 -4.02
C ALA A 66 -20.71 16.08 -3.86
N ALA A 67 -21.67 16.86 -3.37
CA ALA A 67 -21.45 18.27 -3.03
C ALA A 67 -20.44 18.41 -1.89
N LYS A 68 -20.52 17.56 -0.86
CA LYS A 68 -19.54 17.53 0.23
C LYS A 68 -18.13 17.20 -0.25
N PHE A 69 -17.94 16.15 -1.04
CA PHE A 69 -16.62 15.87 -1.61
C PHE A 69 -16.08 17.02 -2.49
N GLN A 70 -16.96 17.77 -3.15
CA GLN A 70 -16.55 18.95 -3.92
C GLN A 70 -16.12 20.13 -3.04
N GLU A 71 -16.78 20.33 -1.90
CA GLU A 71 -16.40 21.34 -0.91
C GLU A 71 -15.02 21.02 -0.33
N GLU A 72 -14.81 19.80 0.17
CA GLU A 72 -13.52 19.37 0.73
C GLU A 72 -12.39 19.47 -0.31
N LEU A 73 -12.60 18.94 -1.53
CA LEU A 73 -11.59 19.03 -2.60
C LEU A 73 -11.23 20.48 -2.94
N ALA A 74 -12.21 21.39 -2.91
CA ALA A 74 -11.95 22.80 -3.16
C ALA A 74 -11.08 23.42 -2.06
N LEU A 75 -11.33 23.10 -0.79
CA LEU A 75 -10.52 23.56 0.34
C LEU A 75 -9.06 23.09 0.20
N GLU A 76 -8.87 21.80 -0.09
CA GLU A 76 -7.52 21.21 -0.23
C GLU A 76 -6.75 21.69 -1.47
N THR A 77 -7.44 22.25 -2.47
CA THR A 77 -6.82 22.76 -3.70
C THR A 77 -6.72 24.28 -3.70
N GLU A 78 -7.38 24.99 -2.79
CA GLU A 78 -7.44 26.46 -2.76
C GLU A 78 -6.07 27.09 -2.49
N SER A 79 -5.25 26.48 -1.62
CA SER A 79 -3.90 26.96 -1.32
C SER A 79 -2.90 26.68 -2.44
N GLY A 80 -3.16 25.69 -3.30
CA GLY A 80 -2.22 25.24 -4.35
C GLY A 80 -1.00 24.49 -3.81
N GLU A 81 -0.85 24.37 -2.50
CA GLU A 81 0.32 23.76 -1.84
C GLU A 81 0.38 22.24 -2.05
N THR A 82 -0.75 21.60 -2.36
CA THR A 82 -0.86 20.15 -2.61
C THR A 82 0.01 19.63 -3.76
N GLU A 83 0.37 20.47 -4.74
CA GLU A 83 1.19 20.06 -5.88
C GLU A 83 2.67 20.42 -5.75
N GLU A 84 3.01 21.34 -4.83
CA GLU A 84 4.37 21.82 -4.67
C GLU A 84 5.17 20.90 -3.76
N LEU A 85 6.29 20.37 -4.27
CA LEU A 85 7.22 19.60 -3.47
C LEU A 85 7.81 20.49 -2.37
N PRO A 86 7.86 20.04 -1.11
CA PRO A 86 8.59 20.72 -0.06
C PRO A 86 10.04 20.99 -0.46
N GLU A 87 10.62 22.12 -0.03
CA GLU A 87 11.98 22.49 -0.41
C GLU A 87 13.03 21.45 0.01
N SER A 88 12.84 20.83 1.18
CA SER A 88 13.66 19.73 1.70
C SER A 88 13.65 18.51 0.78
N VAL A 89 12.46 18.08 0.39
CA VAL A 89 12.22 16.96 -0.55
C VAL A 89 12.88 17.26 -1.89
N LYS A 90 12.66 18.45 -2.43
CA LYS A 90 13.27 18.86 -3.71
C LYS A 90 14.79 18.86 -3.64
N TYR A 91 15.35 19.41 -2.56
CA TYR A 91 16.80 19.43 -2.35
C TYR A 91 17.38 18.00 -2.30
N PHE A 92 16.71 17.08 -1.61
CA PHE A 92 17.14 15.68 -1.53
C PHE A 92 17.05 14.98 -2.90
N LEU A 93 15.99 15.21 -3.67
CA LEU A 93 15.87 14.60 -5.01
C LEU A 93 16.87 15.17 -6.02
N ASP A 94 17.20 16.46 -5.92
CA ASP A 94 18.13 17.13 -6.85
C ASP A 94 19.60 16.83 -6.55
N ASN A 95 19.96 16.70 -5.26
CA ASN A 95 21.35 16.50 -4.82
C ASN A 95 21.64 15.08 -4.34
N GLY A 96 20.60 14.32 -4.06
CA GLY A 96 20.69 12.96 -3.54
C GLY A 96 21.05 11.95 -4.62
N PRO A 97 21.54 10.78 -4.22
CA PRO A 97 21.98 9.74 -5.13
C PRO A 97 20.87 8.74 -5.51
N PHE A 98 19.63 8.98 -5.06
CA PHE A 98 18.50 8.08 -5.23
C PHE A 98 17.56 8.57 -6.34
N GLU A 99 17.07 7.62 -7.13
CA GLU A 99 15.96 7.83 -8.05
C GLU A 99 14.66 7.38 -7.38
N ILE A 100 13.66 8.24 -7.39
CA ILE A 100 12.36 7.98 -6.79
C ILE A 100 11.38 7.33 -7.78
N ILE A 101 10.70 6.29 -7.32
CA ILE A 101 9.64 5.57 -8.01
C ILE A 101 8.39 5.68 -7.14
N ASP A 102 7.50 6.59 -7.53
CA ASP A 102 6.21 6.82 -6.89
C ASP A 102 5.09 6.61 -7.93
N LYS A 103 4.09 5.79 -7.59
CA LYS A 103 2.91 5.54 -8.41
C LYS A 103 1.66 6.07 -7.72
N ALA A 104 0.90 6.89 -8.44
CA ALA A 104 -0.34 7.46 -7.91
C ALA A 104 -1.40 6.37 -7.65
N GLY A 105 -1.94 6.35 -6.43
CA GLY A 105 -2.87 5.34 -5.91
C GLY A 105 -2.22 4.10 -5.30
N GLU A 106 -0.89 4.01 -5.28
CA GLU A 106 -0.15 3.04 -4.47
C GLU A 106 0.42 3.76 -3.24
N GLU A 107 0.43 3.11 -2.09
CA GLU A 107 0.93 3.68 -0.82
C GLU A 107 2.46 3.56 -0.69
N GLU A 108 3.07 2.58 -1.37
CA GLU A 108 4.51 2.31 -1.34
C GLU A 108 5.28 3.32 -2.20
N VAL A 109 6.35 3.87 -1.64
CA VAL A 109 7.34 4.69 -2.34
C VAL A 109 8.66 3.95 -2.34
N VAL A 110 9.32 3.90 -3.49
CA VAL A 110 10.59 3.19 -3.65
C VAL A 110 11.68 4.14 -4.14
N LEU A 111 12.77 4.23 -3.39
CA LEU A 111 14.00 4.87 -3.81
C LEU A 111 14.99 3.80 -4.29
N THR A 112 15.64 4.05 -5.43
CA THR A 112 16.63 3.14 -5.99
C THR A 112 17.95 3.83 -6.25
N ARG A 113 19.04 3.11 -5.99
CA ARG A 113 20.40 3.59 -6.21
C ARG A 113 21.32 2.44 -6.58
N LYS A 114 22.35 2.75 -7.37
CA LYS A 114 23.51 1.86 -7.55
C LYS A 114 24.72 2.38 -6.79
N PHE A 115 25.40 1.49 -6.08
CA PHE A 115 26.64 1.78 -5.37
C PHE A 115 27.69 0.72 -5.71
N GLY A 116 28.58 1.04 -6.65
CA GLY A 116 29.53 0.06 -7.17
C GLY A 116 28.81 -1.10 -7.88
N ASP A 117 28.98 -2.32 -7.38
CA ASP A 117 28.30 -3.54 -7.85
C ASP A 117 26.99 -3.82 -7.08
N GLU A 118 26.59 -2.97 -6.15
CA GLU A 118 25.44 -3.16 -5.28
C GLU A 118 24.21 -2.41 -5.82
N ASN A 119 23.04 -3.05 -5.77
CA ASN A 119 21.75 -2.38 -6.01
C ASN A 119 21.09 -2.13 -4.65
N ILE A 120 20.81 -0.87 -4.35
CA ILE A 120 20.16 -0.44 -3.13
C ILE A 120 18.71 -0.06 -3.48
N ARG A 121 17.77 -0.63 -2.74
CA ARG A 121 16.35 -0.29 -2.77
C ARG A 121 15.95 0.12 -1.36
N VAL A 122 15.41 1.32 -1.21
CA VAL A 122 14.79 1.77 0.04
C VAL A 122 13.31 1.90 -0.22
N SER A 123 12.46 1.29 0.60
CA SER A 123 11.01 1.42 0.49
C SER A 123 10.42 1.88 1.82
N PHE A 124 9.40 2.72 1.72
CA PHE A 124 8.58 3.16 2.85
C PHE A 124 7.13 3.31 2.37
N THR A 125 6.18 3.30 3.31
CA THR A 125 4.75 3.36 3.00
C THR A 125 4.07 4.45 3.82
N ILE A 126 3.04 5.07 3.23
CA ILE A 126 2.18 6.02 3.95
C ILE A 126 1.15 5.31 4.85
N ALA A 127 0.99 3.98 4.72
CA ALA A 127 0.03 3.19 5.51
C ALA A 127 0.28 3.23 7.03
N ASP A 128 1.53 3.45 7.45
CA ASP A 128 1.88 3.47 8.86
C ASP A 128 1.27 4.68 9.60
N LEU A 129 0.96 5.77 8.89
CA LEU A 129 0.22 6.92 9.45
C LEU A 129 -1.16 6.51 9.97
N GLN A 130 -1.83 5.57 9.32
CA GLN A 130 -3.20 5.19 9.62
C GLN A 130 -3.32 4.30 10.87
N ASN A 131 -2.22 3.69 11.30
CA ASN A 131 -2.18 2.80 12.46
C ASN A 131 -1.79 3.51 13.76
N ILE A 132 -1.44 4.80 13.71
CA ILE A 132 -1.16 5.60 14.89
C ILE A 132 -2.50 5.93 15.53
N ASN A 133 -2.89 5.12 16.53
CA ASN A 133 -3.95 5.50 17.44
C ASN A 133 -3.38 6.54 18.42
N PRO A 134 -3.69 7.84 18.28
CA PRO A 134 -3.17 8.84 19.19
C PRO A 134 -3.46 8.49 20.65
N GLU A 135 -4.59 7.83 20.95
CA GLU A 135 -4.96 7.46 22.32
C GLU A 135 -3.98 6.48 23.01
N GLU A 136 -3.23 5.65 22.27
CA GLU A 136 -2.28 4.70 22.88
C GLU A 136 -0.92 5.34 23.19
N ASP A 137 -0.41 6.25 22.35
CA ASP A 137 0.87 6.94 22.58
C ASP A 137 0.76 8.10 23.59
N PHE A 138 -0.42 8.73 23.71
CA PHE A 138 -0.69 9.73 24.77
C PHE A 138 -0.66 9.10 26.17
N ALA A 139 -1.03 7.82 26.30
CA ALA A 139 -1.05 7.13 27.60
C ALA A 139 0.36 6.83 28.14
N ASP A 140 1.29 6.45 27.27
CA ASP A 140 2.67 6.14 27.67
C ASP A 140 3.47 7.42 27.99
N SER A 141 3.24 8.51 27.24
CA SER A 141 3.88 9.81 27.50
C SER A 141 3.38 10.47 28.79
N ALA A 142 2.08 10.38 29.09
CA ALA A 142 1.51 10.93 30.33
C ALA A 142 1.98 10.17 31.59
N LEU A 143 2.23 8.87 31.48
CA LEU A 143 2.77 8.05 32.59
C LEU A 143 4.25 8.33 32.83
N GLN A 144 5.03 8.57 31.78
CA GLN A 144 6.44 8.96 31.88
C GLN A 144 6.58 10.33 32.58
N GLU A 145 5.75 11.30 32.24
CA GLU A 145 5.77 12.65 32.82
C GLU A 145 5.31 12.66 34.30
N GLU A 146 4.35 11.81 34.67
CA GLU A 146 3.91 11.64 36.07
C GLU A 146 5.03 11.02 36.95
N LEU A 147 5.87 10.15 36.39
CA LEU A 147 7.02 9.55 37.08
C LEU A 147 8.20 10.51 37.26
N GLU A 148 8.37 11.48 36.36
CA GLU A 148 9.42 12.51 36.46
C GLU A 148 9.04 13.66 37.41
N MET A 149 7.73 13.95 37.55
CA MET A 149 7.24 15.02 38.42
C MET A 149 7.23 14.64 39.92
N ASP A 150 7.34 13.36 40.28
CA ASP A 150 7.43 12.92 41.69
C ASP A 150 8.87 12.99 42.25
N GLN A 151 9.91 13.10 41.40
CA GLN A 151 11.30 13.18 41.86
C GLN A 151 11.82 14.60 42.15
N SER A 152 11.07 15.65 41.78
CA SER A 152 11.54 17.05 41.87
C SER A 152 10.96 17.86 43.05
N ARG A 153 10.20 17.25 43.97
CA ARG A 153 9.61 17.94 45.14
C ARG A 153 10.54 18.20 46.32
N SER A 154 11.79 18.60 46.06
CA SER A 154 12.63 19.21 47.09
C SER A 154 13.61 20.23 46.51
N ASN A 155 13.11 21.38 46.07
CA ASN A 155 13.69 22.68 46.42
C ASN A 155 12.77 23.85 46.01
N LYS A 156 12.51 24.75 46.96
CA LYS A 156 11.92 26.08 46.74
C LYS A 156 13.00 27.02 46.22
N ASP A 157 12.75 27.74 45.13
CA ASP A 157 12.67 29.22 45.08
C ASP A 157 12.69 29.77 43.64
N ALA A 158 11.68 30.61 43.34
CA ALA A 158 11.62 31.78 42.42
C ALA A 158 12.08 31.71 40.94
N SER A 159 11.13 31.83 39.99
CA SER A 159 10.85 33.05 39.19
C SER A 159 9.70 32.78 38.18
N PRO A 160 8.89 33.79 37.78
CA PRO A 160 7.84 33.61 36.76
C PRO A 160 8.34 34.13 35.41
N GLU A 161 8.92 33.26 34.59
CA GLU A 161 9.25 33.58 33.19
C GLU A 161 8.31 32.80 32.25
N GLU A 162 7.56 33.58 31.48
CA GLU A 162 7.04 33.33 30.13
C GLU A 162 6.37 31.98 29.86
N ASN A 163 5.02 31.98 29.91
CA ASN A 163 4.22 31.03 29.15
C ASN A 163 4.46 31.31 27.66
N ILE A 164 5.48 30.66 27.09
CA ILE A 164 5.47 30.34 25.67
C ILE A 164 4.36 29.30 25.53
N ASP A 165 3.40 29.53 24.64
CA ASP A 165 2.49 28.48 24.18
C ASP A 165 3.37 27.36 23.60
N GLU A 166 3.83 26.44 24.45
CA GLU A 166 4.32 25.14 24.05
C GLU A 166 3.10 24.41 23.50
N GLN A 167 2.81 24.66 22.21
CA GLN A 167 2.08 23.67 21.44
C GLN A 167 2.82 22.36 21.67
N PRO A 168 2.15 21.30 22.16
CA PRO A 168 2.77 20.00 22.29
C PRO A 168 3.43 19.68 20.96
N LEU A 169 4.74 19.47 20.95
CA LEU A 169 5.43 18.93 19.80
C LEU A 169 4.72 17.61 19.49
N GLU A 170 3.92 17.57 18.43
CA GLU A 170 3.29 16.33 18.04
C GLU A 170 4.42 15.32 17.82
N PRO A 171 4.38 14.16 18.49
CA PRO A 171 5.46 13.20 18.38
C PRO A 171 5.59 12.83 16.90
N GLY A 172 6.77 13.10 16.32
CA GLY A 172 7.05 12.72 14.94
C GLY A 172 6.74 11.23 14.76
N TYR A 173 5.94 10.91 13.75
CA TYR A 173 5.53 9.54 13.51
C TYR A 173 6.73 8.68 13.11
N LEU A 174 6.69 7.42 13.53
CA LEU A 174 7.73 6.43 13.26
C LEU A 174 7.61 5.96 11.81
N ALA A 175 8.37 6.56 10.91
CA ALA A 175 8.37 6.15 9.52
C ALA A 175 9.21 4.87 9.36
N ARG A 176 8.58 3.72 9.11
CA ARG A 176 9.31 2.49 8.81
C ARG A 176 9.94 2.56 7.43
N VAL A 177 11.18 2.11 7.37
CA VAL A 177 12.03 2.13 6.18
C VAL A 177 12.66 0.76 6.02
N ASP A 178 12.33 0.10 4.91
CA ASP A 178 12.92 -1.16 4.52
C ASP A 178 14.07 -0.91 3.53
N VAL A 179 15.29 -1.25 3.93
CA VAL A 179 16.48 -1.09 3.07
C VAL A 179 16.94 -2.46 2.59
N THR A 180 16.99 -2.65 1.27
CA THR A 180 17.49 -3.86 0.62
C THR A 180 18.75 -3.54 -0.17
N ILE A 181 19.83 -4.26 0.13
CA ILE A 181 21.13 -4.14 -0.53
C ILE A 181 21.46 -5.47 -1.20
N GLU A 182 21.25 -5.53 -2.51
CA GLU A 182 21.53 -6.70 -3.34
C GLU A 182 22.96 -6.66 -3.88
N LYS A 183 23.63 -7.83 -3.82
CA LYS A 183 24.91 -8.07 -4.47
C LYS A 183 24.77 -9.17 -5.53
N PRO A 184 25.22 -8.93 -6.78
CA PRO A 184 25.17 -9.92 -7.86
C PRO A 184 25.80 -11.25 -7.44
N GLY A 185 24.98 -12.31 -7.41
CA GLY A 185 25.41 -13.67 -7.06
C GLY A 185 25.76 -13.91 -5.59
N LYS A 186 25.54 -12.94 -4.70
CA LYS A 186 25.84 -13.05 -3.26
C LYS A 186 24.60 -12.87 -2.36
N GLY A 187 23.42 -12.74 -2.94
CA GLY A 187 22.17 -12.53 -2.20
C GLY A 187 21.90 -11.06 -1.89
N ALA A 188 21.09 -10.83 -0.86
CA ALA A 188 20.70 -9.50 -0.40
C ALA A 188 20.73 -9.40 1.12
N MET A 189 21.18 -8.25 1.62
CA MET A 189 20.98 -7.82 3.00
C MET A 189 19.70 -6.99 3.06
N HIS A 190 18.84 -7.26 4.03
CA HIS A 190 17.61 -6.51 4.26
C HIS A 190 17.65 -5.95 5.68
N VAL A 191 17.38 -4.66 5.80
CA VAL A 191 17.46 -3.92 7.05
C VAL A 191 16.11 -3.30 7.31
N ASP A 192 15.54 -3.66 8.44
CA ASP A 192 14.30 -3.09 8.96
C ASP A 192 14.72 -1.92 9.86
N ALA A 193 14.33 -0.70 9.50
CA ALA A 193 14.72 0.51 10.21
C ALA A 193 13.53 1.47 10.39
N VAL A 194 13.69 2.41 11.30
CA VAL A 194 12.72 3.48 11.57
C VAL A 194 13.44 4.82 11.43
N ALA A 195 12.88 5.72 10.61
CA ALA A 195 13.30 7.10 10.52
C ALA A 195 12.52 7.94 11.55
N ARG A 196 13.23 8.58 12.47
CA ARG A 196 12.64 9.48 13.48
C ARG A 196 13.62 10.59 13.84
N ASP A 197 13.14 11.83 13.95
CA ASP A 197 13.91 12.98 14.41
C ASP A 197 15.24 13.18 13.64
N GLY A 198 15.26 12.87 12.34
CA GLY A 198 16.44 12.97 11.50
C GLY A 198 17.49 11.86 11.71
N LEU A 199 17.14 10.79 12.43
CA LEU A 199 17.98 9.62 12.67
C LEU A 199 17.35 8.36 12.07
N ILE A 200 18.21 7.44 11.60
CA ILE A 200 17.82 6.08 11.20
C ILE A 200 18.13 5.14 12.37
N GLN A 201 17.09 4.57 12.98
CA GLN A 201 17.22 3.53 14.00
C GLN A 201 17.05 2.16 13.37
N ILE A 202 18.08 1.31 13.43
CA ILE A 202 18.03 -0.05 12.90
C ILE A 202 17.37 -0.98 13.93
N GLU A 203 16.33 -1.69 13.52
CA GLU A 203 15.65 -2.68 14.37
C GLU A 203 16.21 -4.09 14.14
N ASN A 204 16.38 -4.46 12.87
CA ASN A 204 16.76 -5.80 12.48
C ASN A 204 17.57 -5.82 11.18
N VAL A 205 18.48 -6.78 11.06
CA VAL A 205 19.31 -7.00 9.87
C VAL A 205 19.25 -8.47 9.49
N SER A 206 18.65 -8.75 8.34
CA SER A 206 18.47 -10.09 7.79
C SER A 206 19.27 -10.30 6.51
N TYR A 207 19.55 -11.57 6.21
CA TYR A 207 20.27 -11.97 4.99
C TYR A 207 19.47 -13.00 4.21
N PHE A 208 19.30 -12.73 2.91
CA PHE A 208 18.64 -13.61 1.97
C PHE A 208 19.62 -14.08 0.91
N SER A 209 19.75 -15.40 0.76
CA SER A 209 20.61 -15.99 -0.28
C SER A 209 20.12 -15.68 -1.71
N LYS A 210 18.81 -15.48 -1.89
CA LYS A 210 18.20 -15.05 -3.15
C LYS A 210 17.69 -13.61 -2.97
N ALA A 211 18.09 -12.72 -3.86
CA ALA A 211 17.68 -11.31 -3.81
C ALA A 211 16.16 -11.13 -3.91
N GLU A 212 15.48 -11.97 -4.68
CA GLU A 212 14.02 -11.92 -4.85
C GLU A 212 13.22 -12.14 -3.57
N LEU A 213 13.82 -12.73 -2.54
CA LEU A 213 13.16 -12.93 -1.25
C LEU A 213 13.20 -11.67 -0.39
N ALA A 214 14.16 -10.76 -0.64
CA ALA A 214 14.28 -9.54 0.15
C ALA A 214 13.17 -8.52 -0.17
N THR A 215 12.67 -8.50 -1.41
CA THR A 215 11.60 -7.59 -1.87
C THR A 215 10.27 -8.30 -2.11
N ALA A 216 10.05 -9.46 -1.49
CA ALA A 216 9.01 -10.44 -1.85
C ALA A 216 7.64 -9.86 -2.29
N GLU A 217 7.45 -9.67 -3.59
CA GLU A 217 6.21 -9.06 -4.14
C GLU A 217 5.01 -10.02 -4.16
N THR A 218 5.26 -11.33 -4.08
CA THR A 218 4.21 -12.36 -4.17
C THR A 218 4.00 -13.03 -2.82
N PRO A 219 2.76 -13.41 -2.45
CA PRO A 219 2.47 -14.05 -1.17
C PRO A 219 3.31 -15.31 -0.89
N ASP A 220 3.60 -16.11 -1.92
CA ASP A 220 4.41 -17.32 -1.77
C ASP A 220 5.86 -17.01 -1.38
N LYS A 221 6.44 -15.94 -1.97
CA LYS A 221 7.79 -15.47 -1.63
C LYS A 221 7.83 -14.83 -0.25
N GLU A 222 6.77 -14.12 0.13
CA GLU A 222 6.66 -13.51 1.45
C GLU A 222 6.61 -14.58 2.54
N TRP A 223 5.86 -15.65 2.29
CA TRP A 223 5.85 -16.81 3.18
C TRP A 223 7.23 -17.49 3.28
N GLU A 224 7.94 -17.64 2.16
CA GLU A 224 9.32 -18.16 2.17
C GLU A 224 10.23 -17.23 2.99
N ARG A 225 10.11 -15.90 2.84
CA ARG A 225 10.84 -14.88 3.61
C ARG A 225 10.62 -15.04 5.11
N GLN A 226 9.35 -15.12 5.55
CA GLN A 226 8.97 -15.26 6.96
C GLN A 226 9.43 -16.56 7.60
N SER A 227 9.65 -17.60 6.79
CA SER A 227 10.17 -18.89 7.27
C SER A 227 11.68 -18.89 7.53
N LEU A 228 12.40 -17.86 7.07
CA LEU A 228 13.85 -17.72 7.24
C LEU A 228 14.19 -17.00 8.54
N TYR A 229 15.40 -17.24 9.02
CA TYR A 229 15.90 -16.57 10.21
C TYR A 229 16.17 -15.10 9.93
N ALA A 230 15.44 -14.22 10.61
CA ALA A 230 15.53 -12.76 10.43
C ALA A 230 16.76 -12.13 11.09
N GLY A 231 17.47 -12.85 11.96
CA GLY A 231 18.54 -12.30 12.80
C GLY A 231 18.11 -12.13 14.26
N PRO A 232 19.06 -11.85 15.17
CA PRO A 232 18.73 -11.37 16.50
C PRO A 232 18.31 -9.89 16.45
N PRO A 233 17.60 -9.37 17.47
CA PRO A 233 17.38 -7.93 17.60
C PRO A 233 18.70 -7.15 17.50
N PHE A 234 18.73 -6.08 16.70
CA PHE A 234 19.96 -5.35 16.39
C PHE A 234 20.68 -4.84 17.65
N GLY A 235 19.93 -4.32 18.62
CA GLY A 235 20.48 -3.84 19.90
C GLY A 235 21.15 -4.90 20.77
N ASN A 236 20.99 -6.20 20.47
CA ASN A 236 21.69 -7.29 21.16
C ASN A 236 23.05 -7.63 20.53
N LEU A 237 23.41 -7.02 19.40
CA LEU A 237 24.71 -7.19 18.76
C LEU A 237 25.80 -6.45 19.55
N ASP A 238 27.05 -6.82 19.30
CA ASP A 238 28.20 -6.09 19.84
C ASP A 238 28.23 -4.62 19.34
N GLU A 239 28.58 -3.67 20.22
CA GLU A 239 28.54 -2.22 19.92
C GLU A 239 29.42 -1.81 18.73
N GLU A 240 30.59 -2.44 18.58
CA GLU A 240 31.49 -2.16 17.45
C GLU A 240 30.85 -2.66 16.14
N LEU A 241 30.19 -3.82 16.18
CA LEU A 241 29.45 -4.35 15.04
C LEU A 241 28.28 -3.45 14.65
N GLN A 242 27.50 -2.95 15.62
CA GLN A 242 26.40 -2.02 15.37
C GLN A 242 26.92 -0.75 14.66
N THR A 243 27.95 -0.13 15.23
CA THR A 243 28.59 1.08 14.68
C THR A 243 29.09 0.86 13.25
N LEU A 244 29.67 -0.31 12.95
CA LEU A 244 30.16 -0.63 11.61
C LEU A 244 29.03 -0.84 10.60
N ILE A 245 27.88 -1.41 11.03
CA ILE A 245 26.71 -1.57 10.18
C ILE A 245 26.07 -0.20 9.88
N GLU A 246 25.93 0.67 10.88
CA GLU A 246 25.43 2.05 10.70
C GLU A 246 26.29 2.81 9.69
N ARG A 247 27.61 2.81 9.89
CA ARG A 247 28.55 3.46 8.95
C ARG A 247 28.51 2.85 7.55
N TYR A 248 28.29 1.54 7.44
CA TYR A 248 28.13 0.87 6.15
C TYR A 248 26.87 1.36 5.41
N LEU A 249 25.78 1.64 6.13
CA LEU A 249 24.55 2.20 5.59
C LEU A 249 24.68 3.69 5.24
N ASP A 250 25.36 4.47 6.08
CA ASP A 250 25.65 5.89 5.83
C ASP A 250 26.41 6.08 4.50
N GLU A 251 27.46 5.30 4.25
CA GLU A 251 28.23 5.37 2.99
C GLU A 251 27.37 5.10 1.74
N ARG A 252 26.24 4.42 1.92
CA ARG A 252 25.27 4.07 0.88
C ARG A 252 24.11 5.08 0.79
N GLY A 253 24.15 6.15 1.57
CA GLY A 253 23.15 7.22 1.60
C GLY A 253 21.92 6.91 2.44
N ILE A 254 22.01 5.92 3.34
CA ILE A 254 21.01 5.72 4.39
C ILE A 254 21.52 6.47 5.61
N ASP A 255 21.30 7.78 5.60
CA ASP A 255 21.88 8.74 6.53
C ASP A 255 20.81 9.70 7.09
N THR A 256 21.24 10.74 7.80
CA THR A 256 20.36 11.76 8.37
C THR A 256 19.54 12.52 7.33
N ALA A 257 20.06 12.65 6.09
CA ALA A 257 19.33 13.33 5.02
C ALA A 257 18.15 12.46 4.55
N LEU A 258 18.36 11.14 4.41
CA LEU A 258 17.28 10.19 4.16
C LEU A 258 16.26 10.19 5.31
N ALA A 259 16.72 10.19 6.57
CA ALA A 259 15.85 10.18 7.74
C ALA A 259 14.93 11.42 7.82
N SER A 260 15.40 12.57 7.32
CA SER A 260 14.59 13.80 7.25
C SER A 260 13.68 13.79 6.01
N PHE A 261 14.16 13.25 4.89
CA PHE A 261 13.41 13.18 3.63
C PHE A 261 12.15 12.30 3.74
N VAL A 262 12.24 11.15 4.42
CA VAL A 262 11.17 10.14 4.42
C VAL A 262 9.87 10.69 5.02
N PRO A 263 9.85 11.29 6.23
CA PRO A 263 8.65 11.92 6.77
C PRO A 263 8.09 13.01 5.85
N ASP A 264 8.92 13.97 5.43
CA ASP A 264 8.48 15.07 4.55
C ASP A 264 7.84 14.57 3.25
N TYR A 265 8.37 13.47 2.67
CA TYR A 265 7.80 12.87 1.46
C TYR A 265 6.49 12.13 1.74
N ILE A 266 6.38 11.47 2.88
CA ILE A 266 5.16 10.78 3.31
C ILE A 266 4.02 11.81 3.43
N ASP A 267 4.23 12.93 4.11
CA ASP A 267 3.22 13.99 4.25
C ASP A 267 2.78 14.55 2.88
N PHE A 268 3.77 14.84 2.02
CA PHE A 268 3.51 15.31 0.67
C PHE A 268 2.69 14.30 -0.16
N LYS A 269 3.04 13.02 -0.09
CA LYS A 269 2.34 11.97 -0.84
C LYS A 269 0.95 11.74 -0.28
N GLU A 270 0.78 11.71 1.03
CA GLU A 270 -0.52 11.49 1.66
C GLU A 270 -1.52 12.58 1.27
N GLN A 271 -1.12 13.84 1.31
CA GLN A 271 -1.99 14.95 0.88
C GLN A 271 -2.44 14.78 -0.59
N ARG A 272 -1.54 14.33 -1.48
CA ARG A 272 -1.88 14.09 -2.90
C ARG A 272 -2.80 12.89 -3.09
N GLU A 273 -2.58 11.81 -2.35
CA GLU A 273 -3.44 10.64 -2.39
C GLU A 273 -4.82 10.93 -1.78
N TYR A 274 -4.89 11.77 -0.75
CA TYR A 274 -6.15 12.24 -0.15
C TYR A 274 -6.99 13.04 -1.16
N VAL A 275 -6.40 14.03 -1.83
CA VAL A 275 -7.10 14.80 -2.88
C VAL A 275 -7.54 13.89 -4.04
N ARG A 276 -6.70 12.94 -4.44
CA ARG A 276 -7.06 11.93 -5.45
C ARG A 276 -8.22 11.06 -4.98
N TRP A 277 -8.23 10.63 -3.72
CA TRP A 277 -9.28 9.83 -3.12
C TRP A 277 -10.62 10.60 -3.08
N LEU A 278 -10.62 11.86 -2.63
CA LEU A 278 -11.79 12.75 -2.68
C LEU A 278 -12.34 12.87 -4.10
N GLY A 279 -11.45 13.10 -5.08
CA GLY A 279 -11.82 13.21 -6.49
C GLY A 279 -12.44 11.92 -7.05
N ASN A 280 -11.87 10.76 -6.72
CA ASN A 280 -12.38 9.46 -7.15
C ASN A 280 -13.74 9.15 -6.53
N LEU A 281 -13.93 9.42 -5.23
CA LEU A 281 -15.22 9.20 -4.56
C LEU A 281 -16.30 10.16 -5.05
N LYS A 282 -15.97 11.43 -5.24
CA LYS A 282 -16.86 12.38 -5.90
C LYS A 282 -17.28 11.88 -7.28
N GLY A 283 -16.33 11.40 -8.09
CA GLY A 283 -16.60 10.86 -9.42
C GLY A 283 -17.47 9.60 -9.39
N PHE A 284 -17.28 8.74 -8.39
CA PHE A 284 -18.07 7.54 -8.19
C PHE A 284 -19.52 7.86 -7.79
N VAL A 285 -19.72 8.77 -6.83
CA VAL A 285 -21.05 9.15 -6.34
C VAL A 285 -21.79 10.07 -7.33
N GLY A 286 -21.05 10.95 -8.02
CA GLY A 286 -21.60 11.96 -8.93
C GLY A 286 -21.92 11.46 -10.35
N ASN A 287 -21.33 10.35 -10.79
CA ASN A 287 -21.63 9.78 -12.11
C ASN A 287 -22.85 8.84 -12.02
N ASN A 288 -24.02 9.37 -12.41
CA ASN A 288 -25.22 8.59 -12.76
C ASN A 288 -25.61 8.80 -14.22
#